data_AF-A0A933FRS8-F1
#
_entry.id   AF-A0A933FRS8-F1
#
_cell.length_a   1.000
_cell.length_b   1.000
_cell.length_c   1.000
_cell.angle_alpha   90.00
_cell.angle_beta   90.00
_cell.angle_gamma   90.00
#
_symmetry.space_group_name_H-M   'P 1'
#
loop_
_entity.id
_entity.type
_entity.pdbx_description
1 polymer ?
#
loop_
_entity_poly.entity_id
_entity_poly.type
_entity_poly.pdbx_seq_one_letter_code
_entity_poly.pdbx_strand_id
1 'polypeptide(L)' 'MIVLYFVMIPNPVAVAKLAVEKGAATLLMPISARRQLFELPDELATKVSIDFYADPKDAFLKGLAE' A
#
# COMPACT_ATOMS: atom_id res chain seq x y z
N MET A 1 -2.04 10.68 9.10
CA MET A 1 -0.60 10.79 8.77
C MET A 1 0.10 9.46 9.10
N ILE A 2 -0.03 8.45 8.22
CA ILE A 2 0.53 7.09 8.38
C ILE A 2 1.92 6.99 7.70
N VAL A 3 2.68 8.09 7.74
CA VAL A 3 4.01 8.19 7.11
C VAL A 3 5.08 7.65 8.07
N LEU A 4 5.04 6.35 8.42
CA LEU A 4 6.03 5.77 9.35
C LEU A 4 6.64 4.41 8.95
N TYR A 5 6.33 3.83 7.80
CA TYR A 5 6.88 2.51 7.42
C TYR A 5 7.84 2.54 6.23
N PHE A 6 8.60 3.63 6.06
CA PHE A 6 9.48 3.79 4.89
C PHE A 6 10.78 2.96 4.92
N VAL A 7 11.07 2.17 5.97
CA VAL A 7 12.38 1.48 6.04
C VAL A 7 12.31 -0.05 6.08
N MET A 8 11.25 -0.66 6.61
CA MET A 8 11.00 -2.10 6.41
C MET A 8 9.51 -2.36 6.50
N ILE A 9 8.89 -2.74 5.38
CA ILE A 9 7.57 -3.36 5.39
C ILE A 9 7.86 -4.86 5.52
N PRO A 10 7.77 -5.46 6.73
CA PRO A 10 8.08 -6.88 6.90
C PRO A 10 7.10 -7.77 6.13
N ASN A 11 5.88 -7.28 5.92
CA ASN A 11 4.85 -7.98 5.17
C ASN A 11 3.84 -6.98 4.54
N PRO A 12 3.94 -6.67 3.24
CA PRO A 12 3.05 -5.77 2.54
C PRO A 12 1.62 -6.32 2.44
N VAL A 13 1.45 -7.65 2.48
CA VAL A 13 0.12 -8.29 2.56
C VAL A 13 -0.54 -7.94 3.88
N ALA A 14 0.20 -7.97 5.00
CA ALA A 14 -0.34 -7.58 6.30
C ALA A 14 -0.72 -6.10 6.36
N VAL A 15 0.07 -5.22 5.74
CA VAL A 15 -0.25 -3.79 5.64
C VAL A 15 -1.48 -3.56 4.75
N ALA A 16 -1.60 -4.27 3.62
CA ALA A 16 -2.79 -4.20 2.78
C ALA A 16 -4.05 -4.67 3.51
N LYS A 17 -3.95 -5.77 4.27
CA LYS A 17 -5.04 -6.25 5.10
C LYS A 17 -5.45 -5.22 6.16
N LEU A 18 -4.48 -4.61 6.86
CA LEU A 18 -4.74 -3.55 7.83
C LEU A 18 -5.34 -2.29 7.19
N ALA A 19 -4.93 -1.94 5.97
CA ALA A 19 -5.48 -0.81 5.24
C ALA A 19 -6.97 -1.06 4.90
N VAL A 20 -7.30 -2.27 4.44
CA VAL A 20 -8.71 -2.68 4.21
C VAL A 20 -9.51 -2.68 5.51
N GLU A 21 -8.97 -3.24 6.60
CA GLU A 21 -9.64 -3.25 7.91
C GLU A 21 -9.88 -1.85 8.46
N LYS A 22 -8.99 -0.90 8.18
CA LYS A 22 -9.15 0.51 8.55
C LYS A 22 -10.03 1.31 7.59
N GLY A 23 -10.51 0.70 6.50
CA GLY A 23 -11.31 1.37 5.49
C GLY A 23 -10.53 2.40 4.67
N ALA A 24 -9.23 2.18 4.46
CA ALA A 24 -8.43 3.02 3.57
C ALA A 24 -8.95 2.87 2.13
N ALA A 25 -9.22 4.00 1.47
CA ALA A 25 -9.61 4.01 0.07
C ALA A 25 -8.44 3.62 -0.84
N THR A 26 -7.23 4.09 -0.49
CA THR A 26 -6.02 3.91 -1.29
C THR A 26 -4.83 3.51 -0.41
N LEU A 27 -4.01 2.62 -0.94
CA LEU A 27 -2.80 2.09 -0.33
C LEU A 27 -1.61 2.29 -1.26
N LEU A 28 -0.67 3.15 -0.83
CA LEU A 28 0.58 3.38 -1.55
C LEU A 28 1.63 2.35 -1.13
N MET A 29 2.16 1.62 -2.12
CA MET A 29 3.15 0.56 -1.92
C MET A 29 4.33 0.68 -2.89
N PRO A 30 5.55 0.31 -2.48
CA PRO A 30 6.67 0.27 -3.41
C PRO A 30 6.45 -0.85 -4.44
N ILE A 31 6.91 -0.66 -5.68
CA ILE A 31 6.78 -1.68 -6.74
C ILE A 31 7.44 -3.02 -6.38
N SER A 32 8.42 -3.01 -5.47
CA SER A 32 9.03 -4.23 -4.90
C SER A 32 8.04 -5.10 -4.11
N ALA A 33 7.00 -4.50 -3.52
CA ALA A 33 5.94 -5.21 -2.80
C ALA A 33 4.91 -5.87 -3.72
N ARG A 34 4.88 -5.51 -5.02
CA ARG A 34 3.95 -6.07 -6.01
C ARG A 34 3.95 -7.60 -6.00
N ARG A 35 5.13 -8.22 -5.91
CA ARG A 35 5.25 -9.68 -5.92
C ARG A 35 4.55 -10.35 -4.74
N GLN A 36 4.64 -9.76 -3.56
CA GLN A 36 4.05 -10.30 -2.34
C GLN A 36 2.55 -10.00 -2.27
N LEU A 37 2.10 -8.87 -2.83
CA LEU A 37 0.69 -8.54 -2.93
C LEU A 37 -0.11 -9.46 -3.87
N PHE A 38 0.53 -10.27 -4.71
CA PHE A 38 -0.15 -11.36 -5.41
C PHE A 38 -0.64 -12.47 -4.47
N GLU A 39 -0.10 -12.54 -3.25
CA GLU A 39 -0.59 -13.46 -2.21
C GLU A 39 -1.79 -12.87 -1.45
N LEU A 40 -2.21 -11.63 -1.76
CA LEU A 40 -3.40 -11.02 -1.20
C LEU A 40 -4.67 -11.62 -1.85
N PRO A 41 -5.69 -12.02 -1.07
CA PRO A 41 -6.97 -12.44 -1.61
C PRO A 41 -7.62 -11.33 -2.43
N ASP A 42 -8.18 -11.69 -3.60
CA ASP A 42 -8.86 -10.74 -4.49
C ASP A 42 -9.98 -9.96 -3.78
N GLU A 43 -10.68 -10.61 -2.85
CA GLU A 43 -11.73 -9.98 -2.02
C GLU A 43 -11.23 -8.74 -1.28
N LEU A 44 -9.97 -8.74 -0.81
CA LEU A 44 -9.35 -7.59 -0.16
C LEU A 44 -8.85 -6.58 -1.19
N ALA A 45 -8.29 -7.05 -2.31
CA ALA A 45 -7.85 -6.20 -3.41
C ALA A 45 -8.99 -5.40 -4.05
N THR A 46 -10.23 -5.91 -4.02
CA THR A 46 -11.41 -5.17 -4.50
C THR A 46 -11.84 -4.03 -3.58
N LYS A 47 -11.43 -4.08 -2.30
CA LYS A 47 -11.86 -3.12 -1.28
C LYS A 47 -10.91 -1.94 -1.09
N VAL A 48 -9.65 -2.06 -1.54
CA VAL A 48 -8.64 -1.01 -1.45
C VAL A 48 -7.96 -0.82 -2.79
N SER A 49 -7.78 0.43 -3.21
CA SER A 49 -7.01 0.75 -4.41
C SER A 49 -5.52 0.70 -4.07
N ILE A 50 -4.75 -0.19 -4.71
CA ILE A 50 -3.30 -0.28 -4.45
C ILE A 50 -2.55 0.48 -5.53
N ASP A 51 -1.89 1.56 -5.15
CA ASP A 51 -1.05 2.37 -6.02
C ASP A 51 0.42 2.04 -5.79
N PHE A 52 1.12 1.78 -6.89
CA PHE A 52 2.55 1.49 -6.83
C PHE A 52 3.38 2.74 -7.10
N TYR A 53 4.46 2.91 -6.33
CA TYR A 53 5.50 3.90 -6.58
C TYR A 53 6.86 3.22 -6.73
N ALA A 54 7.70 3.75 -7.61
CA ALA A 54 9.10 3.35 -7.70
C ALA A 54 9.96 4.25 -6.80
N ASP A 55 9.67 5.56 -6.82
CA ASP A 55 10.42 6.56 -6.07
C ASP A 55 9.67 7.08 -4.84
N PRO A 56 10.37 7.36 -3.72
CA PRO A 56 9.78 7.99 -2.53
C PRO A 56 9.08 9.32 -2.83
N LYS A 57 9.60 10.05 -3.82
CA LYS A 57 9.10 11.36 -4.24
C LYS A 57 7.71 11.23 -4.85
N ASP A 58 7.50 10.22 -5.70
CA ASP A 58 6.18 9.93 -6.26
C ASP A 58 5.19 9.52 -5.17
N ALA A 59 5.63 8.72 -4.19
CA ALA A 59 4.78 8.35 -3.06
C ALA A 59 4.30 9.59 -2.28
N PHE A 60 5.21 10.53 -2.03
CA PHE A 60 4.90 11.76 -1.30
C PHE A 60 3.95 12.67 -2.10
N LEU A 61 4.19 12.84 -3.40
CA LEU A 61 3.33 13.63 -4.27
C LEU A 61 1.92 13.03 -4.39
N LYS A 62 1.83 11.70 -4.55
CA LYS A 62 0.54 10.99 -4.58
C LYS A 62 -0.22 11.12 -3.25
N GLY A 63 0.48 10.98 -2.13
CA GLY A 63 -0.13 11.11 -0.80
C GLY A 63 -0.51 12.55 -0.40
N LEU A 64 -0.06 13.57 -1.13
CA LEU A 64 -0.52 14.96 -0.99
C LEU A 64 -1.71 15.30 -1.89
N ALA A 65 -1.95 14.50 -2.93
CA ALA A 65 -3.02 14.73 -3.90
C ALA A 65 -4.35 14.06 -3.49
N GLU A 66 -4.32 13.15 -2.51
CA GLU A 66 -5.50 12.61 -1.78
C GLU A 66 -5.79 13.38 -0.49
#